data_AF-A0A7J7N8P3-F1
#
_entry.id   AF-A0A7J7N8P3-F1
#
_cell.length_a   1.000
_cell.length_b   1.000
_cell.length_c   1.000
_cell.angle_alpha   90.00
_cell.angle_beta   90.00
_cell.angle_gamma   90.00
#
_symmetry.space_group_name_H-M   'P 1'
#
loop_
_entity.id
_entity.type
_entity.pdbx_description
1 polymer ?
#
loop_
_entity_poly.entity_id
_entity_poly.type
_entity_poly.pdbx_seq_one_letter_code
_entity_poly.pdbx_strand_id
1 'polypeptide(L)'
;MCQEKLVQEAVNTLLDNGIPGQPMRDGHNKVYKSFSDIIEGKEGRFRETILGKQVDYSGRSIIVISPSLSLHRCGLPHEIAIELFQSFVICGLIRQNVASNIGVVKSKIREKDPIVWEILQDVMQGHLVLLNRAPTLHRLGIEAFQPIVVEGGAICLHPLVCKGFNAEFDGDQMAIHVPLSLEVQAGARLLMFSHMKLLSPAIGDPICVPTLDMLMGLYVLTMGNHRGICANRYNPCNHRNYENEKIDNKNYKSRKGSLRITDSNLLWNTTHRNIEVLMPEWDDLVIHNKAIDGTAMKRLISKLIDHFGMAYTSHILDQVKSLGFQKATATSISLGINNL
;
A
#
# COMPACT_ATOMS: atom_id res chain seq x y z
N MET A 1 60.95 13.80 29.07
CA MET A 1 59.47 13.68 29.21
C MET A 1 59.20 12.64 30.27
N CYS A 2 58.45 12.98 31.32
CA CYS A 2 58.16 12.04 32.42
C CYS A 2 57.32 10.86 31.88
N GLN A 3 57.68 9.61 32.20
CA GLN A 3 56.92 8.41 31.75
C GLN A 3 55.44 8.50 32.10
N GLU A 4 55.11 9.08 33.25
CA GLU A 4 53.73 9.30 33.72
C GLU A 4 52.90 10.14 32.73
N LYS A 5 53.50 11.15 32.09
CA LYS A 5 52.81 11.99 31.11
C LYS A 5 52.47 11.22 29.83
N LEU A 6 53.38 10.37 29.37
CA LEU A 6 53.15 9.53 28.18
C LEU A 6 52.04 8.51 28.41
N VAL A 7 51.98 7.92 29.61
CA VAL A 7 50.89 7.00 29.99
C VAL A 7 49.57 7.75 30.05
N GLN A 8 49.53 8.94 30.67
CA GLN A 8 48.30 9.74 30.73
C GLN A 8 47.80 10.14 29.34
N GLU A 9 48.71 10.54 28.44
CA GLU A 9 48.37 10.88 27.06
C GLU A 9 47.83 9.68 26.27
N ALA A 10 48.45 8.49 26.43
CA ALA A 10 47.94 7.27 25.81
C ALA A 10 46.55 6.88 26.33
N VAL A 11 46.30 7.01 27.64
CA VAL A 11 44.97 6.75 28.24
C VAL A 11 43.95 7.76 27.76
N ASN A 12 44.30 9.05 27.71
CA ASN A 12 43.42 10.09 27.20
C ASN A 12 43.05 9.82 25.74
N THR A 13 44.03 9.56 24.88
CA THR A 13 43.79 9.21 23.46
C THR A 13 42.88 7.99 23.29
N LEU A 14 43.04 6.98 24.14
CA LEU A 14 42.20 5.76 24.09
C LEU A 14 40.75 6.06 24.45
N LEU A 15 40.51 6.84 25.51
CA LEU A 15 39.18 7.18 25.99
C LEU A 15 38.50 8.21 25.09
N ASP A 16 39.19 9.32 24.84
CA ASP A 16 38.74 10.44 24.02
C ASP A 16 39.94 11.16 23.39
N ASN A 17 40.11 10.94 22.09
CA ASN A 17 41.21 11.46 21.29
C ASN A 17 41.08 12.98 21.01
N GLY A 18 39.98 13.62 21.41
CA GLY A 18 39.80 15.07 21.34
C GLY A 18 40.42 15.84 22.51
N ILE A 19 40.63 15.19 23.66
CA ILE A 19 41.10 15.85 24.89
C ILE A 19 42.52 16.43 24.77
N PRO A 20 43.52 15.77 24.14
CA PRO A 20 44.88 16.30 24.05
C PRO A 20 45.02 17.54 23.14
N GLY A 21 43.93 18.06 22.57
CA GLY A 21 43.90 19.20 21.66
C GLY A 21 44.26 18.82 20.23
N GLN A 22 45.40 18.17 20.00
CA GLN A 22 45.74 17.59 18.69
C GLN A 22 45.44 16.09 18.69
N PRO A 23 44.46 15.63 17.90
CA PRO A 23 44.10 14.21 17.87
C PRO A 23 45.25 13.39 17.29
N MET A 24 45.56 12.27 17.93
CA MET A 24 46.54 11.31 17.41
C MET A 24 46.03 10.69 16.12
N ARG A 25 46.93 10.56 15.16
CA ARG A 25 46.66 10.04 13.81
C ARG A 25 47.54 8.83 13.50
N ASP A 26 47.07 8.00 12.59
CA ASP A 26 47.85 6.91 12.02
C ASP A 26 48.90 7.41 11.02
N GLY A 27 49.69 6.49 10.47
CA GLY A 27 50.67 6.79 9.42
C GLY A 27 50.07 7.28 8.10
N HIS A 28 48.75 7.14 7.91
CA HIS A 28 47.97 7.62 6.77
C HIS A 28 47.21 8.93 7.09
N ASN A 29 47.54 9.61 8.19
CA ASN A 29 46.92 10.85 8.64
C ASN A 29 45.42 10.73 8.98
N LYS A 30 44.93 9.52 9.25
CA LYS A 30 43.57 9.26 9.75
C LYS A 30 43.57 9.33 11.28
N VAL A 31 42.60 10.04 11.84
CA VAL A 31 42.42 10.14 13.29
C VAL A 31 41.99 8.79 13.85
N TYR A 32 42.63 8.35 14.94
CA TYR A 32 42.20 7.14 15.66
C TYR A 32 40.81 7.36 16.29
N LYS A 33 39.90 6.40 16.11
CA LYS A 33 38.60 6.40 16.80
C LYS A 33 38.81 6.02 18.26
N SER A 34 38.41 6.89 19.17
CA SER A 34 38.42 6.66 20.62
C SER A 34 37.18 5.87 21.09
N PHE A 35 37.15 5.47 22.36
CA PHE A 35 35.94 4.85 22.93
C PHE A 35 34.73 5.79 22.88
N SER A 36 34.91 7.08 23.15
CA SER A 36 33.84 8.08 23.02
C SER A 36 33.31 8.15 21.59
N ASP A 37 34.20 8.16 20.58
CA ASP A 37 33.80 8.20 19.15
C ASP A 37 33.05 6.94 18.69
N ILE A 38 33.33 5.79 19.31
CA ILE A 38 32.61 4.55 19.02
C ILE A 38 31.17 4.64 19.53
N ILE A 39 30.94 5.36 20.61
CA ILE A 39 29.63 5.47 21.25
C ILE A 39 28.81 6.61 20.62
N GLU A 40 29.44 7.77 20.44
CA GLU A 40 28.81 9.01 20.00
C GLU A 40 28.84 9.21 18.48
N GLY A 41 28.10 10.21 18.00
CA GLY A 41 28.06 10.57 16.58
C GLY A 41 27.08 9.73 15.74
N LYS A 42 27.09 9.99 14.42
CA LYS A 42 26.17 9.36 13.46
C LYS A 42 26.52 7.89 13.19
N GLU A 43 27.81 7.58 13.13
CA GLU A 43 28.37 6.22 13.03
C GLU A 43 28.60 5.58 14.42
N GLY A 44 28.12 6.24 15.48
CA GLY A 44 28.21 5.73 16.84
C GLY A 44 27.28 4.54 17.05
N ARG A 45 27.63 3.67 18.00
CA ARG A 45 26.88 2.44 18.32
C ARG A 45 25.40 2.70 18.62
N PHE A 46 25.07 3.80 19.28
CA PHE A 46 23.68 4.12 19.60
C PHE A 46 22.81 4.34 18.34
N ARG A 47 23.29 5.13 17.38
CA ARG A 47 22.50 5.46 16.19
C ARG A 47 22.56 4.38 15.13
N GLU A 48 23.74 3.84 14.86
CA GLU A 48 23.93 2.92 13.75
C GLU A 48 23.59 1.46 14.09
N THR A 49 23.77 1.03 15.36
CA THR A 49 23.60 -0.39 15.76
C THR A 49 22.38 -0.63 16.65
N ILE A 50 22.10 0.27 17.59
CA ILE A 50 21.00 0.08 18.55
C ILE A 50 19.66 0.55 17.94
N LEU A 51 19.64 1.75 17.37
CA LEU A 51 18.43 2.30 16.73
C LEU A 51 18.28 1.87 15.27
N GLY A 52 19.40 1.82 14.53
CA GLY A 52 19.47 1.19 13.21
C GLY A 52 19.86 -0.27 13.37
N LYS A 53 19.05 -1.19 12.86
CA LYS A 53 19.43 -2.61 12.80
C LYS A 53 19.03 -3.20 11.48
N GLN A 54 19.93 -3.96 10.87
CA GLN A 54 19.58 -4.80 9.73
C GLN A 54 18.70 -5.96 10.20
N VAL A 55 17.65 -6.25 9.44
CA VAL A 55 16.63 -7.22 9.83
C VAL A 55 16.48 -8.29 8.75
N ASP A 56 16.39 -9.54 9.21
CA ASP A 56 16.04 -10.68 8.36
C ASP A 56 14.55 -10.63 7.95
N TYR A 57 14.13 -11.53 7.06
CA TYR A 57 12.77 -11.56 6.52
C TYR A 57 12.34 -10.21 5.93
N SER A 58 13.28 -9.57 5.24
CA SER A 58 13.07 -8.31 4.54
C SER A 58 13.54 -8.40 3.09
N GLY A 59 12.89 -7.61 2.23
CA GLY A 59 13.20 -7.53 0.80
C GLY A 59 13.05 -6.10 0.31
N ARG A 60 13.59 -5.80 -0.87
CA ARG A 60 13.44 -4.48 -1.50
C ARG A 60 13.29 -4.65 -3.00
N SER A 61 12.35 -3.92 -3.59
CA SER A 61 12.22 -3.84 -5.05
C SER A 61 11.60 -2.51 -5.49
N ILE A 62 11.65 -2.28 -6.80
CA ILE A 62 11.01 -1.15 -7.47
C ILE A 62 9.49 -1.32 -7.40
N ILE A 63 8.77 -0.20 -7.26
CA ILE A 63 7.31 -0.19 -7.26
C ILE A 63 6.75 0.11 -8.65
N VAL A 64 5.63 -0.54 -8.97
CA VAL A 64 4.86 -0.33 -10.19
C VAL A 64 3.39 -0.16 -9.81
N ILE A 65 2.68 0.69 -10.57
CA ILE A 65 1.26 0.91 -10.36
C ILE A 65 0.45 -0.30 -10.82
N SER A 66 -0.51 -0.73 -10.01
CA SER A 66 -1.49 -1.74 -10.43
C SER A 66 -2.90 -1.31 -10.03
N PRO A 67 -3.70 -0.78 -10.98
CA PRO A 67 -5.04 -0.30 -10.70
C PRO A 67 -6.04 -1.44 -10.44
N SER A 68 -5.73 -2.68 -10.82
CA SER A 68 -6.58 -3.86 -10.60
C SER A 68 -6.57 -4.37 -9.16
N LEU A 69 -5.58 -4.00 -8.36
CA LEU A 69 -5.49 -4.36 -6.94
C LEU A 69 -6.60 -3.69 -6.12
N SER A 70 -6.99 -4.33 -5.03
CA SER A 70 -7.78 -3.68 -3.98
C SER A 70 -6.89 -2.85 -3.05
N LEU A 71 -7.43 -1.83 -2.39
CA LEU A 71 -6.69 -0.93 -1.49
C LEU A 71 -5.91 -1.67 -0.39
N HIS A 72 -6.43 -2.79 0.08
CA HIS A 72 -5.83 -3.62 1.12
C HIS A 72 -4.77 -4.61 0.62
N ARG A 73 -4.57 -4.73 -0.69
CA ARG A 73 -3.67 -5.73 -1.30
C ARG A 73 -2.43 -5.08 -1.89
N CYS A 74 -1.33 -5.82 -1.89
CA CYS A 74 -0.13 -5.47 -2.65
C CYS A 74 0.33 -6.68 -3.48
N GLY A 75 0.92 -6.44 -4.65
CA GLY A 75 1.55 -7.50 -5.43
C GLY A 75 3.00 -7.68 -5.03
N LEU A 76 3.39 -8.90 -4.68
CA LEU A 76 4.78 -9.29 -4.43
C LEU A 76 5.31 -10.14 -5.59
N PRO A 77 6.51 -9.81 -6.10
CA PRO A 77 7.24 -10.67 -7.02
C PRO A 77 7.38 -12.07 -6.48
N HIS A 78 7.19 -13.04 -7.36
CA HIS A 78 7.32 -14.45 -7.05
C HIS A 78 8.66 -14.80 -6.35
N GLU A 79 9.78 -14.30 -6.87
CA GLU A 79 11.12 -14.58 -6.31
C GLU A 79 11.27 -14.04 -4.88
N ILE A 80 10.76 -12.84 -4.63
CA ILE A 80 10.81 -12.21 -3.30
C ILE A 80 9.86 -12.94 -2.34
N ALA A 81 8.66 -13.31 -2.79
CA ALA A 81 7.68 -14.01 -1.97
C ALA A 81 8.23 -15.36 -1.48
N ILE A 82 8.89 -16.13 -2.35
CA ILE A 82 9.47 -17.43 -1.97
C ILE A 82 10.55 -17.28 -0.92
N GLU A 83 11.45 -16.31 -1.10
CA GLU A 83 12.57 -16.13 -0.19
C GLU A 83 12.08 -15.65 1.19
N LEU A 84 11.14 -14.70 1.21
CA LEU A 84 10.55 -14.19 2.45
C LEU A 84 9.74 -15.24 3.20
N PHE A 85 8.99 -16.09 2.48
CA PHE A 85 8.10 -17.09 3.08
C PHE A 85 8.70 -18.50 3.12
N GLN A 86 9.99 -18.68 2.80
CA GLN A 86 10.62 -19.99 2.63
C GLN A 86 10.40 -20.91 3.84
N SER A 87 10.62 -20.38 5.05
CA SER A 87 10.43 -21.14 6.30
C SER A 87 8.98 -21.62 6.48
N PHE A 88 8.00 -20.80 6.11
CA PHE A 88 6.59 -21.14 6.22
C PHE A 88 6.18 -22.19 5.18
N VAL A 89 6.70 -22.07 3.96
CA VAL A 89 6.48 -23.03 2.87
C VAL A 89 7.09 -24.39 3.23
N ILE A 90 8.29 -24.43 3.81
CA ILE A 90 8.92 -25.66 4.29
C ILE A 90 8.02 -26.35 5.34
N CYS A 91 7.52 -25.59 6.31
CA CYS A 91 6.59 -26.11 7.31
C CYS A 91 5.28 -26.62 6.70
N GLY A 92 4.73 -25.91 5.70
CA GLY A 92 3.52 -26.31 4.97
C GLY A 92 3.70 -27.65 4.23
N LEU A 93 4.80 -27.81 3.49
CA LEU A 93 5.12 -29.02 2.73
C LEU A 93 5.29 -30.26 3.62
N ILE A 94 5.92 -30.10 4.79
CA ILE A 94 6.07 -31.19 5.76
C ILE A 94 4.72 -31.57 6.37
N ARG A 95 3.90 -30.57 6.74
CA ARG A 95 2.57 -30.81 7.34
C ARG A 95 1.62 -31.55 6.39
N GLN A 96 1.72 -31.29 5.09
CA GLN A 96 0.91 -31.97 4.07
C GLN A 96 1.49 -33.33 3.65
N ASN A 97 2.58 -33.82 4.29
CA ASN A 97 3.28 -35.06 3.95
C ASN A 97 3.78 -35.15 2.49
N VAL A 98 3.95 -34.02 1.80
CA VAL A 98 4.45 -33.94 0.41
C VAL A 98 5.95 -34.23 0.34
N ALA A 99 6.66 -34.00 1.44
CA ALA A 99 8.07 -34.35 1.60
C ALA A 99 8.38 -34.61 3.07
N SER A 100 9.08 -35.70 3.35
CA SER A 100 9.43 -36.15 4.71
C SER A 100 10.72 -35.53 5.25
N ASN A 101 11.59 -35.00 4.39
CA ASN A 101 12.90 -34.45 4.75
C ASN A 101 13.08 -33.02 4.23
N ILE A 102 13.66 -32.15 5.06
CA ILE A 102 14.00 -30.76 4.74
C ILE A 102 14.88 -30.68 3.48
N GLY A 103 15.79 -31.64 3.27
CA GLY A 103 16.62 -31.69 2.06
C GLY A 103 15.81 -31.80 0.77
N VAL A 104 14.82 -32.70 0.76
CA VAL A 104 13.91 -32.91 -0.39
C VAL A 104 13.03 -31.68 -0.60
N VAL A 105 12.53 -31.09 0.48
CA VAL A 105 11.75 -29.84 0.43
C VAL A 105 12.56 -28.71 -0.23
N LYS A 106 13.82 -28.52 0.19
CA LYS A 106 14.69 -27.51 -0.39
C LYS A 106 14.98 -27.77 -1.88
N SER A 107 15.08 -29.04 -2.29
CA SER A 107 15.21 -29.39 -3.72
C SER A 107 13.96 -28.97 -4.49
N LYS A 108 12.76 -29.33 -4.00
CA LYS A 108 11.47 -28.96 -4.64
C LYS A 108 11.29 -27.45 -4.78
N ILE A 109 11.70 -26.68 -3.77
CA ILE A 109 11.66 -25.21 -3.83
C ILE A 109 12.61 -24.68 -4.92
N ARG A 110 13.82 -25.26 -5.05
CA ARG A 110 14.78 -24.88 -6.10
C ARG A 110 14.29 -25.26 -7.50
N GLU A 111 13.62 -26.40 -7.62
CA GLU A 111 13.04 -26.92 -8.86
C GLU A 111 11.74 -26.21 -9.25
N LYS A 112 11.21 -25.31 -8.40
CA LYS A 112 9.99 -24.52 -8.66
C LYS A 112 8.76 -25.40 -8.93
N ASP A 113 8.63 -26.49 -8.16
CA ASP A 113 7.52 -27.44 -8.26
C ASP A 113 6.16 -26.72 -8.07
N PRO A 114 5.11 -27.00 -8.88
CA PRO A 114 3.85 -26.26 -8.85
C PRO A 114 3.13 -26.35 -7.49
N ILE A 115 3.32 -27.45 -6.76
CA ILE A 115 2.78 -27.64 -5.40
C ILE A 115 3.31 -26.57 -4.43
N VAL A 116 4.54 -26.09 -4.64
CA VAL A 116 5.14 -25.03 -3.81
C VAL A 116 4.35 -23.73 -3.97
N TRP A 117 3.79 -23.46 -5.15
CA TRP A 117 3.00 -22.25 -5.42
C TRP A 117 1.63 -22.27 -4.77
N GLU A 118 0.97 -23.42 -4.78
CA GLU A 118 -0.30 -23.59 -4.08
C GLU A 118 -0.11 -23.33 -2.58
N ILE A 119 0.91 -23.95 -1.98
CA ILE A 119 1.22 -23.77 -0.56
C ILE A 119 1.66 -22.33 -0.25
N LEU A 120 2.46 -21.72 -1.13
CA LEU A 120 2.87 -20.32 -0.97
C LEU A 120 1.66 -19.38 -0.95
N GLN A 121 0.70 -19.57 -1.86
CA GLN A 121 -0.53 -18.77 -1.89
C GLN A 121 -1.35 -18.95 -0.61
N ASP A 122 -1.51 -20.18 -0.13
CA ASP A 122 -2.24 -20.48 1.12
C ASP A 122 -1.57 -19.83 2.33
N VAL A 123 -0.24 -19.94 2.44
CA VAL A 123 0.55 -19.29 3.49
C VAL A 123 0.38 -17.77 3.43
N MET A 124 0.50 -17.18 2.25
CA MET A 124 0.40 -15.73 2.07
C MET A 124 -0.98 -15.20 2.43
N GLN A 125 -2.07 -15.92 2.14
CA GLN A 125 -3.42 -15.54 2.58
C GLN A 125 -3.54 -15.37 4.10
N GLY A 126 -2.75 -16.13 4.87
CA GLY A 126 -2.70 -16.08 6.33
C GLY A 126 -1.85 -14.96 6.93
N HIS A 127 -1.02 -14.26 6.15
CA HIS A 127 -0.02 -13.31 6.67
C HIS A 127 -0.03 -11.97 5.93
N LEU A 128 -0.07 -10.87 6.69
CA LEU A 128 0.15 -9.53 6.12
C LEU A 128 1.64 -9.27 5.94
N VAL A 129 1.98 -8.34 5.05
CA VAL A 129 3.34 -7.80 4.89
C VAL A 129 3.35 -6.30 5.13
N LEU A 130 4.45 -5.78 5.67
CA LEU A 130 4.64 -4.35 5.87
C LEU A 130 5.42 -3.79 4.68
N LEU A 131 4.91 -2.74 4.05
CA LEU A 131 5.63 -1.95 3.06
C LEU A 131 6.12 -0.66 3.70
N ASN A 132 7.36 -0.27 3.40
CA ASN A 132 7.97 0.97 3.85
C ASN A 132 8.69 1.68 2.70
N ARG A 133 8.46 2.99 2.56
CA ARG A 133 9.23 3.86 1.66
C ARG A 133 10.13 4.79 2.46
N ALA A 134 11.41 4.82 2.10
CA ALA A 134 12.35 5.80 2.62
C ALA A 134 12.30 7.09 1.76
N PRO A 135 12.37 8.28 2.37
CA PRO A 135 12.39 8.56 3.80
C PRO A 135 10.99 8.45 4.45
N THR A 136 10.92 7.85 5.65
CA THR A 136 9.67 7.72 6.41
C THR A 136 9.40 8.99 7.24
N LEU A 137 8.55 9.89 6.73
CA LEU A 137 8.27 11.18 7.38
C LEU A 137 7.15 11.12 8.44
N HIS A 138 6.22 10.18 8.30
CA HIS A 138 5.07 10.02 9.17
C HIS A 138 4.62 8.55 9.20
N ARG A 139 3.71 8.22 10.12
CA ARG A 139 3.22 6.84 10.33
C ARG A 139 2.65 6.15 9.08
N LEU A 140 2.10 6.90 8.11
CA LEU A 140 1.55 6.34 6.86
C LEU A 140 2.64 5.93 5.85
N GLY A 141 3.92 6.21 6.15
CA GLY A 141 5.04 5.70 5.37
C GLY A 141 5.33 4.22 5.62
N ILE A 142 4.63 3.60 6.59
CA ILE A 142 4.67 2.15 6.85
C ILE A 142 3.24 1.65 7.01
N GLU A 143 2.80 0.78 6.10
CA GLU A 143 1.46 0.18 6.15
C GLU A 143 1.52 -1.32 5.89
N ALA A 144 0.53 -2.04 6.42
CA ALA A 144 0.36 -3.47 6.22
C ALA A 144 -0.59 -3.75 5.06
N PHE A 145 -0.24 -4.72 4.23
CA PHE A 145 -1.02 -5.16 3.09
C PHE A 145 -1.16 -6.68 3.06
N GLN A 146 -2.25 -7.15 2.47
CA GLN A 146 -2.42 -8.55 2.12
C GLN A 146 -1.64 -8.82 0.82
N PRO A 147 -0.56 -9.63 0.85
CA PRO A 147 0.21 -9.87 -0.35
C PRO A 147 -0.52 -10.80 -1.31
N ILE A 148 -0.36 -10.55 -2.61
CA ILE A 148 -0.70 -11.46 -3.69
C ILE A 148 0.54 -11.70 -4.53
N VAL A 149 0.69 -12.90 -5.09
CA VAL A 149 1.81 -13.20 -5.99
C VAL A 149 1.55 -12.54 -7.34
N VAL A 150 2.54 -11.83 -7.87
CA VAL A 150 2.51 -11.26 -9.22
C VAL A 150 3.69 -11.74 -10.04
N GLU A 151 3.50 -11.79 -11.35
CA GLU A 151 4.58 -12.04 -12.31
C GLU A 151 5.45 -10.78 -12.47
N GLY A 152 6.75 -11.00 -12.66
CA GLY A 152 7.75 -9.93 -12.77
C GLY A 152 8.55 -9.69 -11.49
N GLY A 153 9.45 -8.71 -11.54
CA GLY A 153 10.38 -8.39 -10.46
C GLY A 153 9.98 -7.20 -9.58
N ALA A 154 8.86 -6.54 -9.84
CA ALA A 154 8.44 -5.30 -9.19
C ALA A 154 7.26 -5.48 -8.23
N ILE A 155 7.22 -4.66 -7.18
CA ILE A 155 6.11 -4.62 -6.22
C ILE A 155 4.95 -3.84 -6.84
N CYS A 156 3.77 -4.45 -6.90
CA CYS A 156 2.59 -3.76 -7.39
C CYS A 156 1.88 -3.05 -6.23
N LEU A 157 1.67 -1.74 -6.37
CA LEU A 157 1.02 -0.91 -5.37
C LEU A 157 -0.31 -0.33 -5.88
N HIS A 158 -1.24 -0.15 -4.95
CA HIS A 158 -2.52 0.49 -5.22
C HIS A 158 -2.37 2.02 -5.40
N PRO A 159 -2.98 2.65 -6.43
CA PRO A 159 -2.78 4.08 -6.70
C PRO A 159 -3.25 5.02 -5.58
N LEU A 160 -4.29 4.66 -4.81
CA LEU A 160 -4.81 5.51 -3.74
C LEU A 160 -3.91 5.56 -2.49
N VAL A 161 -2.98 4.62 -2.32
CA VAL A 161 -2.06 4.62 -1.17
C VAL A 161 -0.77 5.38 -1.45
N CYS A 162 -0.46 5.70 -2.73
CA CYS A 162 0.76 6.38 -3.13
C CYS A 162 0.96 7.72 -2.40
N LYS A 163 -0.12 8.47 -2.18
CA LYS A 163 -0.06 9.73 -1.43
C LYS A 163 0.34 9.53 0.03
N GLY A 164 -0.10 8.43 0.65
CA GLY A 164 0.31 8.03 2.00
C GLY A 164 1.79 7.68 2.09
N PHE A 165 2.37 7.09 1.05
CA PHE A 165 3.82 6.82 0.98
C PHE A 165 4.65 7.99 0.41
N ASN A 166 3.99 9.05 -0.06
CA ASN A 166 4.59 10.08 -0.90
C ASN A 166 5.36 9.51 -2.11
N ALA A 167 4.86 8.42 -2.68
CA ALA A 167 5.54 7.61 -3.68
C ALA A 167 5.15 7.99 -5.12
N GLU A 168 6.13 7.93 -6.02
CA GLU A 168 5.99 8.14 -7.46
C GLU A 168 6.48 6.87 -8.20
N PHE A 169 6.12 6.72 -9.48
CA PHE A 169 6.44 5.50 -10.25
C PHE A 169 7.55 5.75 -11.28
N ASP A 170 8.58 6.48 -10.89
CA ASP A 170 9.75 6.88 -11.70
C ASP A 170 11.02 6.07 -11.40
N GLY A 171 10.92 5.08 -10.52
CA GLY A 171 12.06 4.28 -10.06
C GLY A 171 12.15 4.12 -8.53
N ASP A 172 11.18 4.68 -7.80
CA ASP A 172 11.04 4.49 -6.36
C ASP A 172 11.09 3.00 -5.97
N GLN A 173 11.67 2.76 -4.80
CA GLN A 173 11.81 1.42 -4.22
C GLN A 173 11.19 1.38 -2.84
N MET A 174 10.56 0.26 -2.51
CA MET A 174 10.01 0.00 -1.18
C MET A 174 10.65 -1.23 -0.55
N ALA A 175 10.83 -1.16 0.76
CA ALA A 175 11.20 -2.30 1.59
C ALA A 175 9.95 -3.07 2.02
N ILE A 176 10.06 -4.39 2.06
CA ILE A 176 9.05 -5.33 2.52
C ILE A 176 9.55 -5.96 3.81
N HIS A 177 8.69 -6.11 4.80
CA HIS A 177 8.99 -6.85 6.04
C HIS A 177 7.85 -7.81 6.38
N VAL A 178 8.19 -9.02 6.83
CA VAL A 178 7.19 -10.02 7.25
C VAL A 178 7.06 -10.05 8.79
N PRO A 179 5.87 -9.78 9.35
CA PRO A 179 5.61 -9.94 10.78
C PRO A 179 5.55 -11.44 11.14
N LEU A 180 6.47 -11.89 12.00
CA LEU A 180 6.60 -13.31 12.35
C LEU A 180 5.75 -13.71 13.56
N SER A 181 5.86 -12.99 14.68
CA SER A 181 5.14 -13.34 15.91
C SER A 181 3.64 -13.07 15.81
N LEU A 182 2.83 -13.87 16.49
CA LEU A 182 1.37 -13.76 16.46
C LEU A 182 0.88 -12.40 16.96
N GLU A 183 1.52 -11.84 17.99
CA GLU A 183 1.21 -10.53 18.55
C GLU A 183 1.44 -9.42 17.53
N VAL A 184 2.54 -9.52 16.77
CA VAL A 184 2.90 -8.55 15.73
C VAL A 184 1.95 -8.69 14.54
N GLN A 185 1.58 -9.92 14.16
CA GLN A 185 0.60 -10.15 13.10
C GLN A 185 -0.78 -9.57 13.48
N ALA A 186 -1.23 -9.79 14.72
CA ALA A 186 -2.47 -9.21 15.23
C ALA A 186 -2.40 -7.67 15.28
N GLY A 187 -1.28 -7.12 15.77
CA GLY A 187 -1.04 -5.67 15.79
C GLY A 187 -1.03 -5.05 14.39
N ALA A 188 -0.39 -5.71 13.43
CA ALA A 188 -0.37 -5.25 12.03
C ALA A 188 -1.78 -5.23 11.43
N ARG A 189 -2.58 -6.28 11.66
CA ARG A 189 -3.99 -6.36 11.20
C ARG A 189 -4.87 -5.29 11.81
N LEU A 190 -4.73 -5.04 13.11
CA LEU A 190 -5.59 -4.10 13.83
C LEU A 190 -5.18 -2.64 13.60
N LEU A 191 -3.88 -2.36 13.61
CA LEU A 191 -3.36 -0.99 13.70
C LEU A 191 -2.70 -0.48 12.43
N MET A 192 -2.18 -1.35 11.56
CA MET A 192 -1.36 -0.95 10.40
C MET A 192 -2.00 -1.29 9.06
N PHE A 193 -3.09 -2.04 9.04
CA PHE A 193 -3.71 -2.50 7.81
C PHE A 193 -4.27 -1.32 7.00
N SER A 194 -3.88 -1.22 5.72
CA SER A 194 -4.14 -0.05 4.87
C SER A 194 -5.63 0.30 4.72
N HIS A 195 -6.54 -0.67 4.77
CA HIS A 195 -7.99 -0.40 4.71
C HIS A 195 -8.53 0.40 5.91
N MET A 196 -7.80 0.46 7.02
CA MET A 196 -8.09 1.30 8.20
C MET A 196 -7.33 2.64 8.16
N LYS A 197 -6.47 2.89 7.18
CA LYS A 197 -5.59 4.06 7.10
C LYS A 197 -6.03 5.07 6.05
N LEU A 198 -7.31 5.44 6.08
CA LEU A 198 -7.88 6.36 5.11
C LEU A 198 -7.70 7.86 5.46
N LEU A 199 -7.39 8.17 6.73
CA LEU A 199 -7.31 9.54 7.25
C LEU A 199 -5.87 9.95 7.61
N SER A 200 -5.56 11.22 7.39
CA SER A 200 -4.32 11.85 7.82
C SER A 200 -4.25 11.96 9.35
N PRO A 201 -3.16 11.52 10.01
CA PRO A 201 -2.95 11.74 11.44
C PRO A 201 -3.03 13.19 11.89
N ALA A 202 -2.55 14.12 11.04
CA ALA A 202 -2.30 15.49 11.45
C ALA A 202 -3.58 16.34 11.46
N ILE A 203 -4.44 16.14 10.46
CA ILE A 203 -5.60 17.01 10.18
C ILE A 203 -6.92 16.23 10.31
N GLY A 204 -6.91 14.91 10.19
CA GLY A 204 -8.12 14.09 10.12
C GLY A 204 -8.77 14.06 8.73
N ASP A 205 -8.19 14.75 7.75
CA ASP A 205 -8.66 14.73 6.36
C ASP A 205 -8.40 13.39 5.66
N PRO A 206 -9.27 12.96 4.73
CA PRO A 206 -9.00 11.80 3.89
C PRO A 206 -7.72 11.96 3.07
N ILE A 207 -6.84 10.95 3.14
CA ILE A 207 -5.60 10.90 2.37
C ILE A 207 -5.73 10.09 1.08
N CYS A 208 -6.53 9.01 1.10
CA CYS A 208 -6.80 8.13 -0.03
C CYS A 208 -7.84 8.73 -1.00
N VAL A 209 -7.54 9.92 -1.52
CA VAL A 209 -8.41 10.65 -2.45
C VAL A 209 -7.95 10.34 -3.89
N PRO A 210 -8.87 10.03 -4.82
CA PRO A 210 -8.52 9.90 -6.23
C PRO A 210 -7.85 11.17 -6.78
N THR A 211 -6.72 11.02 -7.45
CA THR A 211 -5.92 12.11 -8.03
C THR A 211 -5.80 11.95 -9.56
N LEU A 212 -5.35 13.02 -10.22
CA LEU A 212 -5.00 13.05 -11.65
C LEU A 212 -6.09 12.41 -12.53
N ASP A 213 -5.74 11.37 -13.29
CA ASP A 213 -6.60 10.72 -14.28
C ASP A 213 -7.91 10.20 -13.69
N MET A 214 -7.87 9.65 -12.47
CA MET A 214 -9.08 9.17 -11.81
C MET A 214 -10.06 10.32 -11.58
N LEU A 215 -9.55 11.45 -11.08
CA LEU A 215 -10.37 12.63 -10.82
C LEU A 215 -10.89 13.24 -12.12
N MET A 216 -10.08 13.28 -13.18
CA MET A 216 -10.49 13.75 -14.50
C MET A 216 -11.64 12.91 -15.08
N GLY A 217 -11.55 11.58 -14.99
CA GLY A 217 -12.62 10.69 -15.43
C GLY A 217 -13.93 10.89 -14.66
N LEU A 218 -13.84 11.09 -13.34
CA LEU A 218 -14.99 11.40 -12.49
C LEU A 218 -15.58 12.79 -12.78
N TYR A 219 -14.73 13.77 -13.03
CA TYR A 219 -15.13 15.13 -13.37
C TYR A 219 -15.92 15.14 -14.67
N VAL A 220 -15.39 14.54 -15.75
CA VAL A 220 -16.11 14.48 -17.04
C VAL A 220 -17.40 13.69 -16.95
N LEU A 221 -17.43 12.60 -16.17
CA LEU A 221 -18.67 11.84 -15.93
C LEU A 221 -19.77 12.70 -15.28
N THR A 222 -19.39 13.65 -14.44
CA THR A 222 -20.31 14.51 -13.69
C THR A 222 -20.56 15.86 -14.35
N MET A 223 -19.75 16.23 -15.35
CA MET A 223 -19.90 17.47 -16.12
C MET A 223 -21.19 17.41 -16.96
N GLY A 224 -22.17 18.26 -16.62
CA GLY A 224 -23.46 18.35 -17.33
C GLY A 224 -24.58 17.43 -16.81
N ASN A 225 -24.31 16.54 -15.85
CA ASN A 225 -25.34 15.76 -15.17
C ASN A 225 -25.82 16.49 -13.90
N HIS A 226 -27.06 16.99 -13.91
CA HIS A 226 -27.68 17.68 -12.76
C HIS A 226 -27.97 16.78 -11.53
N ARG A 227 -27.29 15.63 -11.39
CA ARG A 227 -27.56 14.66 -10.31
C ARG A 227 -26.31 14.11 -9.61
N GLY A 228 -25.10 14.42 -10.09
CA GLY A 228 -23.86 13.94 -9.45
C GLY A 228 -23.73 12.41 -9.45
N ILE A 229 -22.88 11.89 -8.57
CA ILE A 229 -22.71 10.44 -8.35
C ILE A 229 -23.78 9.97 -7.34
N CYS A 230 -24.77 9.19 -7.79
CA CYS A 230 -25.82 8.62 -6.93
C CYS A 230 -25.74 7.09 -6.95
N ALA A 231 -25.54 6.44 -5.81
CA ALA A 231 -25.72 4.99 -5.71
C ALA A 231 -27.22 4.68 -5.66
N ASN A 232 -27.78 3.98 -6.65
CA ASN A 232 -29.21 3.68 -6.68
C ASN A 232 -29.50 2.18 -6.88
N ARG A 233 -30.43 1.65 -6.07
CA ARG A 233 -30.77 0.22 -5.88
C ARG A 233 -31.71 -0.38 -6.93
N TYR A 234 -32.35 0.45 -7.77
CA TYR A 234 -33.37 -0.03 -8.71
C TYR A 234 -32.95 0.12 -10.17
N ASN A 235 -32.37 -0.93 -10.73
CA ASN A 235 -32.80 -1.39 -12.04
C ASN A 235 -32.43 -2.88 -12.20
N PRO A 236 -33.42 -3.78 -12.36
CA PRO A 236 -33.17 -5.13 -12.79
C PRO A 236 -32.48 -5.09 -14.16
N CYS A 237 -31.67 -6.11 -14.41
CA CYS A 237 -31.01 -6.41 -15.66
C CYS A 237 -31.75 -5.89 -16.91
N ASN A 238 -31.09 -5.04 -17.71
CA ASN A 238 -31.39 -4.94 -19.14
C ASN A 238 -30.09 -5.10 -19.89
N HIS A 239 -29.76 -6.37 -20.14
CA HIS A 239 -28.70 -6.82 -21.01
C HIS A 239 -29.32 -6.86 -22.43
N ARG A 240 -29.49 -5.69 -23.05
CA ARG A 240 -29.87 -5.52 -24.47
C ARG A 240 -29.76 -4.04 -24.81
N ASN A 241 -29.25 -3.75 -26.01
CA ASN A 241 -28.98 -2.42 -26.58
C ASN A 241 -27.54 -1.93 -26.41
N TYR A 242 -26.57 -2.81 -26.67
CA TYR A 242 -25.47 -2.39 -27.53
C TYR A 242 -25.81 -2.91 -28.94
N GLU A 243 -25.93 -1.96 -29.86
CA GLU A 243 -26.02 -2.07 -31.32
C GLU A 243 -27.30 -1.49 -31.91
N ASN A 244 -27.07 -0.47 -32.74
CA ASN A 244 -27.96 0.17 -33.71
C ASN A 244 -29.10 1.01 -33.17
N GLU A 245 -28.90 2.34 -33.14
CA GLU A 245 -29.94 3.27 -33.59
C GLU A 245 -29.34 4.63 -33.99
N LYS A 246 -29.62 5.03 -35.24
CA LYS A 246 -29.25 6.31 -35.86
C LYS A 246 -29.84 7.46 -35.04
N ILE A 247 -29.00 8.45 -34.72
CA ILE A 247 -29.42 9.65 -33.98
C ILE A 247 -29.96 10.65 -34.99
N ASP A 248 -31.28 10.74 -35.09
CA ASP A 248 -31.95 11.93 -35.59
C ASP A 248 -32.12 12.96 -34.48
N ASN A 249 -31.88 14.20 -34.87
CA ASN A 249 -31.79 15.38 -34.02
C ASN A 249 -33.16 15.78 -33.42
N LYS A 250 -33.10 16.41 -32.23
CA LYS A 250 -34.21 17.06 -31.48
C LYS A 250 -34.95 16.15 -30.50
N ASN A 251 -34.38 16.00 -29.29
CA ASN A 251 -35.04 16.12 -27.98
C ASN A 251 -34.09 15.58 -26.92
N TYR A 252 -33.40 16.47 -26.19
CA TYR A 252 -32.56 16.10 -25.05
C TYR A 252 -33.43 15.63 -23.87
N LYS A 253 -34.02 14.43 -23.97
CA LYS A 253 -34.42 13.66 -22.78
C LYS A 253 -33.15 13.03 -22.22
N SER A 254 -32.67 13.64 -21.15
CA SER A 254 -31.52 13.25 -20.33
C SER A 254 -31.41 11.71 -20.20
N ARG A 255 -30.41 11.13 -20.86
CA ARG A 255 -30.06 9.70 -20.73
C ARG A 255 -29.53 9.49 -19.31
N LYS A 256 -30.24 8.65 -18.55
CA LYS A 256 -29.97 8.31 -17.14
C LYS A 256 -28.61 7.61 -16.98
N GLY A 257 -27.57 8.36 -16.61
CA GLY A 257 -26.34 7.81 -16.04
C GLY A 257 -26.42 7.85 -14.51
N SER A 258 -26.88 6.76 -13.88
CA SER A 258 -26.80 6.56 -12.44
C SER A 258 -25.56 5.74 -12.12
N LEU A 259 -24.80 6.12 -11.09
CA LEU A 259 -23.75 5.28 -10.53
C LEU A 259 -24.41 4.02 -9.94
N ARG A 260 -23.87 2.84 -10.28
CA ARG A 260 -24.20 1.60 -9.58
C ARG A 260 -22.94 1.14 -8.87
N ILE A 261 -22.96 1.22 -7.55
CA ILE A 261 -22.05 0.47 -6.68
C ILE A 261 -22.66 -0.93 -6.64
N THR A 262 -22.07 -1.88 -7.36
CA THR A 262 -22.47 -3.29 -7.30
C THR A 262 -21.58 -3.99 -6.29
N ASP A 263 -22.18 -4.49 -5.22
CA ASP A 263 -21.56 -5.49 -4.33
C ASP A 263 -21.41 -6.80 -5.11
N SER A 264 -20.19 -7.16 -5.51
CA SER A 264 -19.90 -8.44 -6.15
C SER A 264 -19.24 -9.47 -5.22
N ASN A 265 -19.13 -9.21 -3.92
CA ASN A 265 -18.57 -10.15 -2.95
C ASN A 265 -19.66 -10.69 -2.01
N LEU A 266 -20.52 -11.56 -2.53
CA LEU A 266 -21.50 -12.32 -1.76
C LEU A 266 -21.03 -13.76 -1.57
N LEU A 267 -19.85 -13.95 -0.98
CA LEU A 267 -19.34 -15.27 -0.60
C LEU A 267 -18.60 -15.18 0.74
N TRP A 268 -19.34 -15.12 1.84
CA TRP A 268 -18.95 -15.80 3.09
C TRP A 268 -20.21 -16.27 3.85
N ASN A 269 -20.58 -17.51 3.52
CA ASN A 269 -21.22 -18.56 4.30
C ASN A 269 -22.36 -18.25 5.31
N THR A 270 -23.53 -18.76 4.93
CA THR A 270 -24.33 -19.73 5.70
C THR A 270 -24.73 -19.33 7.10
N THR A 271 -25.76 -18.49 7.20
CA THR A 271 -26.97 -18.81 7.98
C THR A 271 -28.10 -17.93 7.49
N HIS A 272 -29.23 -18.56 7.18
CA HIS A 272 -30.48 -17.89 6.87
C HIS A 272 -30.92 -17.01 8.04
N ARG A 273 -30.53 -15.74 8.02
CA ARG A 273 -31.31 -14.63 8.59
C ARG A 273 -31.16 -13.45 7.65
N ASN A 274 -32.28 -13.09 7.05
CA ASN A 274 -32.48 -11.87 6.29
C ASN A 274 -31.91 -10.70 7.09
N ILE A 275 -30.73 -10.23 6.70
CA ILE A 275 -30.33 -8.86 6.96
C ILE A 275 -30.87 -8.08 5.75
N GLU A 276 -32.20 -8.01 5.68
CA GLU A 276 -32.90 -6.79 5.28
C GLU A 276 -32.62 -5.76 6.38
N VAL A 277 -31.36 -5.34 6.54
CA VAL A 277 -31.10 -4.10 7.25
C VAL A 277 -31.46 -3.05 6.24
N LEU A 278 -32.68 -2.55 6.42
CA LEU A 278 -33.13 -1.22 6.06
C LEU A 278 -31.96 -0.39 5.54
N MET A 279 -31.94 -0.13 4.24
CA MET A 279 -31.10 0.90 3.66
C MET A 279 -31.99 2.05 3.13
N PRO A 280 -32.69 2.85 3.98
CA PRO A 280 -33.43 4.03 3.56
C PRO A 280 -32.60 5.32 3.69
N GLU A 281 -31.41 5.29 4.30
CA GLU A 281 -30.64 6.50 4.70
C GLU A 281 -29.71 7.07 3.61
N TRP A 282 -29.81 6.61 2.36
CA TRP A 282 -28.92 7.07 1.27
C TRP A 282 -29.43 8.33 0.54
N ASP A 283 -30.63 8.84 0.87
CA ASP A 283 -31.15 10.08 0.27
C ASP A 283 -30.34 11.32 0.69
N ASP A 284 -29.64 11.29 1.84
CA ASP A 284 -28.82 12.41 2.34
C ASP A 284 -27.34 12.36 1.89
N LEU A 285 -26.90 11.26 1.27
CA LEU A 285 -25.52 11.10 0.80
C LEU A 285 -25.34 11.51 -0.68
N VAL A 286 -26.29 12.26 -1.22
CA VAL A 286 -26.24 12.77 -2.59
C VAL A 286 -25.35 14.01 -2.62
N ILE A 287 -24.25 13.97 -3.37
CA ILE A 287 -23.61 15.22 -3.83
C ILE A 287 -24.54 15.81 -4.88
N HIS A 288 -25.49 16.63 -4.44
CA HIS A 288 -26.38 17.32 -5.37
C HIS A 288 -25.57 18.27 -6.26
N ASN A 289 -25.74 18.09 -7.57
CA ASN A 289 -25.65 19.18 -8.56
C ASN A 289 -24.32 19.95 -8.66
N LYS A 290 -23.17 19.32 -8.40
CA LYS A 290 -21.86 19.93 -8.66
C LYS A 290 -20.92 18.94 -9.34
N ALA A 291 -20.15 19.46 -10.30
CA ALA A 291 -19.06 18.70 -10.90
C ALA A 291 -18.07 18.29 -9.80
N ILE A 292 -17.62 17.04 -9.85
CA ILE A 292 -16.79 16.48 -8.80
C ILE A 292 -15.36 16.98 -8.95
N ASP A 293 -14.97 17.91 -8.09
CA ASP A 293 -13.59 18.35 -7.90
C ASP A 293 -12.92 17.57 -6.75
N GLY A 294 -11.60 17.74 -6.60
CA GLY A 294 -10.84 17.06 -5.54
C GLY A 294 -11.34 17.43 -4.14
N THR A 295 -11.87 18.64 -3.95
CA THR A 295 -12.45 19.10 -2.69
C THR A 295 -13.78 18.41 -2.40
N ALA A 296 -14.68 18.30 -3.40
CA ALA A 296 -15.91 17.54 -3.26
C ALA A 296 -15.65 16.06 -2.96
N MET A 297 -14.63 15.45 -3.58
CA MET A 297 -14.25 14.07 -3.28
C MET A 297 -13.78 13.89 -1.84
N LYS A 298 -12.95 14.79 -1.31
CA LYS A 298 -12.58 14.76 0.11
C LYS A 298 -13.80 14.81 1.01
N ARG A 299 -14.72 15.75 0.76
CA ARG A 299 -15.96 15.89 1.55
C ARG A 299 -16.85 14.65 1.47
N LEU A 300 -16.92 14.01 0.29
CA LEU A 300 -17.65 12.76 0.12
C LEU A 300 -17.05 11.64 0.94
N ILE A 301 -15.73 11.47 0.86
CA ILE A 301 -15.02 10.41 1.59
C ILE A 301 -15.16 10.60 3.09
N SER A 302 -15.04 11.84 3.60
CA SER A 302 -15.31 12.13 5.02
C SER A 302 -16.72 11.69 5.43
N LYS A 303 -17.76 12.07 4.67
CA LYS A 303 -19.14 11.65 4.94
C LYS A 303 -19.32 10.12 4.90
N LEU A 304 -18.66 9.45 3.97
CA LEU A 304 -18.70 7.98 3.86
C LEU A 304 -18.06 7.31 5.09
N ILE A 305 -16.93 7.85 5.55
CA ILE A 305 -16.24 7.34 6.73
C ILE A 305 -17.10 7.54 7.98
N ASP A 306 -17.73 8.71 8.13
CA ASP A 306 -18.57 9.01 9.30
C ASP A 306 -19.81 8.12 9.37
N HIS A 307 -20.39 7.76 8.22
CA HIS A 307 -21.64 6.98 8.17
C HIS A 307 -21.42 5.46 8.11
N PHE A 308 -20.47 4.97 7.32
CA PHE A 308 -20.25 3.52 7.11
C PHE A 308 -18.98 2.98 7.77
N GLY A 309 -18.11 3.86 8.27
CA GLY A 309 -16.79 3.49 8.78
C GLY A 309 -15.74 3.31 7.68
N MET A 310 -14.48 3.12 8.12
CA MET A 310 -13.32 3.09 7.24
C MET A 310 -13.28 1.84 6.34
N ALA A 311 -13.62 0.66 6.88
CA ALA A 311 -13.54 -0.59 6.14
C ALA A 311 -14.45 -0.59 4.91
N TYR A 312 -15.73 -0.24 5.07
CA TYR A 312 -16.68 -0.19 3.97
C TYR A 312 -16.33 0.92 2.97
N THR A 313 -15.87 2.08 3.46
CA THR A 313 -15.41 3.17 2.59
C THR A 313 -14.24 2.73 1.69
N SER A 314 -13.32 1.90 2.19
CA SER A 314 -12.22 1.38 1.38
C SER A 314 -12.71 0.58 0.16
N HIS A 315 -13.79 -0.19 0.31
CA HIS A 315 -14.40 -0.94 -0.80
C HIS A 315 -15.04 0.00 -1.83
N ILE A 316 -15.75 1.03 -1.37
CA ILE A 316 -16.32 2.06 -2.25
C ILE A 316 -15.20 2.77 -3.03
N LEU A 317 -14.09 3.11 -2.38
CA LEU A 317 -12.95 3.76 -3.01
C LEU A 317 -12.34 2.93 -4.15
N ASP A 318 -12.26 1.61 -4.00
CA ASP A 318 -11.81 0.72 -5.06
C ASP A 318 -12.71 0.80 -6.30
N GLN A 319 -14.04 0.88 -6.11
CA GLN A 319 -14.99 1.01 -7.20
C GLN A 319 -14.91 2.40 -7.87
N VAL A 320 -14.79 3.46 -7.06
CA VAL A 320 -14.62 4.85 -7.53
C VAL A 320 -13.37 4.98 -8.38
N LYS A 321 -12.25 4.38 -7.95
CA LYS A 321 -11.01 4.31 -8.73
C LYS A 321 -11.24 3.63 -10.09
N SER A 322 -11.80 2.42 -10.10
CA SER A 322 -12.03 1.66 -11.33
C SER A 322 -12.91 2.43 -12.31
N LEU A 323 -13.95 3.06 -11.82
CA LEU A 323 -14.81 3.92 -12.63
C LEU A 323 -14.06 5.15 -13.17
N GLY A 324 -13.27 5.81 -12.34
CA GLY A 324 -12.46 6.97 -12.72
C GLY A 324 -11.55 6.64 -13.91
N PHE A 325 -10.78 5.55 -13.81
CA PHE A 325 -9.92 5.09 -14.91
C PHE A 325 -10.71 4.72 -16.17
N GLN A 326 -11.79 3.95 -16.04
CA GLN A 326 -12.62 3.57 -17.19
C GLN A 326 -13.16 4.79 -17.94
N LYS A 327 -13.62 5.82 -17.20
CA LYS A 327 -14.14 7.04 -17.80
C LYS A 327 -13.06 7.91 -18.38
N ALA A 328 -11.91 8.04 -17.72
CA ALA A 328 -10.76 8.75 -18.28
C ALA A 328 -10.36 8.16 -19.64
N THR A 329 -10.22 6.83 -19.74
CA THR A 329 -9.91 6.15 -21.01
C THR A 329 -11.01 6.35 -22.05
N ALA A 330 -12.29 6.18 -21.68
CA ALA A 330 -13.40 6.35 -22.61
C ALA A 330 -13.52 7.78 -23.17
N THR A 331 -13.13 8.79 -22.39
CA THR A 331 -13.14 10.19 -22.83
C THR A 331 -11.99 10.53 -23.78
N SER A 332 -10.91 9.75 -23.77
CA SER A 332 -9.76 9.90 -24.68
C SER A 332 -9.27 11.36 -24.78
N ILE A 333 -9.17 12.03 -23.64
CA ILE A 333 -8.75 13.43 -23.56
C ILE A 333 -7.28 13.53 -23.99
N SER A 334 -6.99 14.45 -24.91
CA SER A 334 -5.64 14.73 -25.38
C SER A 334 -5.41 16.25 -25.40
N LEU A 335 -4.18 16.66 -25.09
CA LEU A 335 -3.73 18.05 -25.17
C LEU A 335 -2.91 18.21 -26.46
N GLY A 336 -3.48 18.87 -27.45
CA GLY A 336 -2.77 19.30 -28.65
C GLY A 336 -2.18 20.71 -28.49
N ILE A 337 -1.25 21.07 -29.38
CA ILE A 337 -0.63 22.41 -29.41
C ILE A 337 -1.68 23.51 -29.54
N ASN A 338 -2.79 23.26 -30.23
CA ASN A 338 -3.87 24.23 -30.42
C ASN A 338 -4.72 24.50 -29.15
N ASN A 339 -4.49 23.74 -28.06
CA ASN A 339 -5.18 23.91 -26.77
C ASN A 339 -4.33 24.69 -25.75
N LEU A 340 -3.06 24.96 -26.06
CA LEU A 340 -2.16 25.84 -25.30
C LEU A 340 -2.38 27.29 -25.75
#